data_AF-A0A0F4NH17-F1
#
_entry.id   AF-A0A0F4NH17-F1
#
_cell.length_a   1.000
_cell.length_b   1.000
_cell.length_c   1.000
_cell.angle_alpha   90.00
_cell.angle_beta   90.00
_cell.angle_gamma   90.00
#
_symmetry.space_group_name_H-M   'P 1'
#
loop_
_entity.id
_entity.type
_entity.pdbx_description
1 polymer ?
#
loop_
_entity_poly.entity_id
_entity_poly.type
_entity_poly.pdbx_seq_one_letter_code
_entity_poly.pdbx_strand_id
1 'polypeptide(L)'
;MGKEQEWSLNGFLDELKRIHETMPDRRFVFILGAGASIESKVKGAARLATEWMKIIFRRSQNGEESNYLEWLKNNPLDIEDWDYDNLATHYPQIFSCCFEGDHESGYAELEKAIEQGSPSFGYAVLAWILAQDRHNMVVTTNFDNLVADSMYIYGGKTPLVIGHESLASYLKPMSRRPMIAKIHRDLFTDPINDEDGVGELKTDWVDALKSIFRFYTPVFIGYGGNDGSLMNFLNSLATNDISGRPFWCYYEPDGKPNGDIPTLMDKHQGVLVATPGFDQLMFEIGKVWGYNRHDQKSLVARNTQKMLSTLDQETLKLFKESSDGIREKLQEDGSATGVKRDWVDWQIRIDQEQDKDKITSMYKNAINNLPNSYELHNNFANHLKELKDYELAFEHYQSAMKLTNDIIPMVNLAELFAEQGKLEEAENYYLKSLEKNSNDDCANNNYANFLIKNGRYLEAEPYILKAIEHSNTEPEDFRIYLETYIEFLLESQNLVLATTQLKKLEKLAPLSKEGIQLKERLATEQNDLEETLKKIEL
;
A
#
# COMPACT_ATOMS: atom_id res chain seq x y z
N MET A 1 41.23 -7.51 24.31
CA MET A 1 40.94 -6.07 24.21
C MET A 1 40.58 -5.77 22.76
N GLY A 2 39.34 -6.10 22.36
CA GLY A 2 38.76 -5.49 21.17
C GLY A 2 38.41 -4.05 21.54
N LYS A 3 38.73 -3.10 20.68
CA LYS A 3 38.23 -1.73 20.84
C LYS A 3 36.92 -1.66 20.08
N GLU A 4 35.86 -1.16 20.73
CA GLU A 4 34.63 -0.74 20.07
C GLU A 4 34.97 0.06 18.80
N GLN A 5 34.44 -0.37 17.65
CA GLN A 5 34.64 0.33 16.38
C GLN A 5 33.53 1.36 16.20
N GLU A 6 33.85 2.62 16.44
CA GLU A 6 32.96 3.75 16.17
C GLU A 6 33.24 4.28 14.76
N TRP A 7 32.21 4.34 13.91
CA TRP A 7 32.32 4.86 12.55
C TRP A 7 31.56 6.16 12.41
N SER A 8 32.05 7.02 11.51
CA SER A 8 31.28 8.17 11.08
C SER A 8 30.07 7.73 10.26
N LEU A 9 29.01 8.55 10.28
CA LEU A 9 27.80 8.31 9.47
C LEU A 9 28.16 8.09 7.98
N ASN A 10 29.09 8.88 7.43
CA ASN A 10 29.53 8.71 6.04
C ASN A 10 30.21 7.36 5.79
N GLY A 11 31.09 6.91 6.71
CA GLY A 11 31.74 5.60 6.57
C GLY A 11 30.76 4.44 6.64
N PHE A 12 29.73 4.56 7.48
CA PHE A 12 28.62 3.62 7.53
C PHE A 12 27.82 3.59 6.21
N LEU A 13 27.48 4.75 5.66
CA LEU A 13 26.74 4.87 4.40
C LEU A 13 27.51 4.30 3.21
N ASP A 14 28.82 4.55 3.13
CA ASP A 14 29.68 3.99 2.09
C ASP A 14 29.75 2.46 2.17
N GLU A 15 29.79 1.90 3.38
CA GLU A 15 29.77 0.45 3.57
C GLU A 15 28.41 -0.17 3.19
N LEU A 16 27.29 0.47 3.55
CA LEU A 16 25.97 0.05 3.10
C LEU A 16 25.87 0.03 1.57
N LYS A 17 26.38 1.08 0.92
CA LYS A 17 26.46 1.16 -0.54
C LYS A 17 27.26 0.00 -1.12
N ARG A 18 28.46 -0.21 -0.57
CA ARG A 18 29.38 -1.25 -1.04
C ARG A 18 28.75 -2.63 -0.92
N ILE A 19 28.13 -2.97 0.20
CA ILE A 19 27.47 -4.27 0.39
C ILE A 19 26.28 -4.42 -0.57
N HIS A 20 25.48 -3.36 -0.71
CA HIS A 20 24.34 -3.35 -1.63
C HIS A 20 24.76 -3.68 -3.07
N GLU A 21 25.81 -3.01 -3.57
CA GLU A 21 26.33 -3.15 -4.94
C GLU A 21 27.15 -4.44 -5.16
N THR A 22 27.98 -4.85 -4.18
CA THR A 22 28.96 -5.93 -4.38
C THR A 22 28.49 -7.32 -3.93
N MET A 23 27.49 -7.42 -3.05
CA MET A 23 27.07 -8.69 -2.45
C MET A 23 25.56 -8.95 -2.61
N PRO A 24 25.09 -9.42 -3.78
CA PRO A 24 23.66 -9.62 -4.05
C PRO A 24 22.97 -10.61 -3.09
N ASP A 25 23.72 -11.57 -2.56
CA ASP A 25 23.21 -12.58 -1.62
C ASP A 25 23.01 -12.04 -0.20
N ARG A 26 23.57 -10.87 0.12
CA ARG A 26 23.53 -10.28 1.44
C ARG A 26 22.44 -9.21 1.55
N ARG A 27 21.58 -9.33 2.56
CA ARG A 27 20.45 -8.43 2.80
C ARG A 27 20.62 -7.68 4.12
N PHE A 28 19.91 -6.57 4.30
CA PHE A 28 19.84 -5.84 5.57
C PHE A 28 18.48 -6.07 6.22
N VAL A 29 18.50 -6.28 7.54
CA VAL A 29 17.30 -6.31 8.38
C VAL A 29 17.34 -5.09 9.30
N PHE A 30 16.29 -4.29 9.26
CA PHE A 30 16.17 -3.12 10.13
C PHE A 30 15.53 -3.52 11.44
N ILE A 31 16.24 -3.33 12.53
CA ILE A 31 15.74 -3.59 13.89
C ILE A 31 15.34 -2.25 14.48
N LEU A 32 14.05 -2.02 14.61
CA LEU A 32 13.49 -0.75 15.09
C LEU A 32 13.07 -0.87 16.55
N GLY A 33 13.51 0.09 17.37
CA GLY A 33 13.04 0.28 18.73
C GLY A 33 12.19 1.53 18.90
N ALA A 34 11.77 1.81 20.14
CA ALA A 34 10.82 2.87 20.45
C ALA A 34 11.34 4.27 20.05
N GLY A 35 12.67 4.45 20.00
CA GLY A 35 13.31 5.68 19.55
C GLY A 35 12.98 6.05 18.10
N ALA A 36 12.73 5.06 17.23
CA ALA A 36 12.36 5.31 15.83
C ALA A 36 10.96 5.93 15.69
N SER A 37 10.08 5.73 16.66
CA SER A 37 8.68 6.19 16.62
C SER A 37 8.48 7.58 17.26
N ILE A 38 9.50 8.16 17.90
CA ILE A 38 9.41 9.47 18.58
C ILE A 38 9.09 10.58 17.57
N GLU A 39 9.77 10.59 16.41
CA GLU A 39 9.55 11.59 15.35
C GLU A 39 8.16 11.44 14.68
N SER A 40 7.53 10.26 14.81
CA SER A 40 6.15 9.98 14.38
C SER A 40 5.09 10.42 15.41
N LYS A 41 5.50 11.15 16.46
CA LYS A 41 4.64 11.63 17.57
C LYS A 41 4.05 10.54 18.45
N VAL A 42 4.50 9.29 18.33
CA VAL A 42 4.14 8.23 19.26
C VAL A 42 4.83 8.52 20.60
N LYS A 43 4.08 8.44 21.70
CA LYS A 43 4.65 8.64 23.03
C LYS A 43 5.61 7.50 23.35
N GLY A 44 6.89 7.80 23.56
CA GLY A 44 7.85 6.83 24.05
C GLY A 44 7.54 6.36 25.48
N ALA A 45 8.09 5.19 25.84
CA ALA A 45 7.89 4.55 27.15
C ALA A 45 8.18 5.49 28.34
N ALA A 46 9.24 6.30 28.25
CA ALA A 46 9.58 7.28 29.30
C ALA A 46 8.46 8.31 29.56
N ARG A 47 7.80 8.79 28.50
CA ARG A 47 6.74 9.80 28.60
C ARG A 47 5.45 9.21 29.14
N LEU A 48 5.09 8.01 28.70
CA LEU A 48 3.95 7.25 29.24
C LEU A 48 4.15 6.93 30.72
N ALA A 49 5.33 6.40 31.09
CA ALA A 49 5.68 6.14 32.48
C ALA A 49 5.58 7.40 33.34
N THR A 50 6.04 8.55 32.85
CA THR A 50 5.90 9.83 33.56
C THR A 50 4.43 10.23 33.76
N GLU A 51 3.59 10.07 32.73
CA GLU A 51 2.16 10.38 32.81
C GLU A 51 1.43 9.45 33.79
N TRP A 52 1.73 8.15 33.75
CA TRP A 52 1.18 7.17 34.69
C TRP A 52 1.65 7.41 36.12
N MET A 53 2.92 7.76 36.34
CA MET A 53 3.40 8.15 37.67
C MET A 53 2.69 9.39 38.21
N LYS A 54 2.31 10.35 37.36
CA LYS A 54 1.47 11.49 37.78
C LYS A 54 0.05 11.05 38.14
N ILE A 55 -0.51 10.06 37.45
CA ILE A 55 -1.82 9.48 37.79
C ILE A 55 -1.73 8.79 39.16
N ILE A 56 -0.71 7.96 39.38
CA ILE A 56 -0.47 7.28 40.67
C ILE A 56 -0.26 8.31 41.79
N PHE A 57 0.53 9.36 41.54
CA PHE A 57 0.73 10.45 42.50
C PHE A 57 -0.60 11.11 42.90
N ARG A 58 -1.45 11.46 41.92
CA ARG A 58 -2.77 12.06 42.17
C ARG A 58 -3.74 11.12 42.88
N ARG A 59 -3.62 9.80 42.69
CA ARG A 59 -4.41 8.80 43.43
C ARG A 59 -3.96 8.65 44.88
N SER A 60 -2.66 8.84 45.16
CA SER A 60 -2.06 8.65 46.49
C SER A 60 -2.01 9.92 47.36
N GLN A 61 -1.94 11.12 46.76
CA GLN A 61 -1.74 12.40 47.46
C GLN A 61 -2.78 13.45 47.01
N ASN A 62 -3.43 14.11 47.97
CA ASN A 62 -4.37 15.23 47.73
C ASN A 62 -3.67 16.62 47.65
N GLY A 63 -2.34 16.69 47.48
CA GLY A 63 -1.52 17.91 47.61
C GLY A 63 -1.05 18.54 46.29
N GLU A 64 -0.49 19.77 46.37
CA GLU A 64 0.05 20.55 45.24
C GLU A 64 1.16 19.80 44.47
N GLU A 65 1.26 20.02 43.15
CA GLU A 65 2.25 19.38 42.24
C GLU A 65 3.72 19.64 42.64
N SER A 66 3.97 20.59 43.54
CA SER A 66 5.29 20.96 44.07
C SER A 66 6.07 19.82 44.73
N ASN A 67 5.38 18.80 45.26
CA ASN A 67 6.02 17.67 45.98
C ASN A 67 6.31 16.44 45.11
N TYR A 68 6.02 16.49 43.80
CA TYR A 68 6.12 15.33 42.90
C TYR A 68 7.55 14.76 42.78
N LEU A 69 8.57 15.64 42.69
CA LEU A 69 9.97 15.21 42.57
C LEU A 69 10.51 14.58 43.85
N GLU A 70 10.06 15.05 45.02
CA GLU A 70 10.45 14.49 46.31
C GLU A 70 9.78 13.12 46.54
N TRP A 71 8.52 12.99 46.11
CA TRP A 71 7.79 11.73 46.12
C TRP A 71 8.42 10.67 45.20
N LEU A 72 8.81 11.04 43.98
CA LEU A 72 9.51 10.14 43.04
C LEU A 72 10.83 9.61 43.60
N LYS A 73 11.59 10.44 44.32
CA LYS A 73 12.88 10.04 44.93
C LYS A 73 12.72 9.03 46.06
N ASN A 74 11.57 9.01 46.72
CA ASN A 74 11.30 8.11 47.84
C ASN A 74 10.87 6.69 47.41
N ASN A 75 10.98 6.34 46.13
CA ASN A 75 10.60 5.05 45.56
C ASN A 75 9.17 4.63 45.99
N PRO A 76 8.13 5.33 45.52
CA PRO A 76 6.77 5.15 46.00
C PRO A 76 6.13 3.82 45.58
N LEU A 77 6.79 3.06 44.70
CA LEU A 77 6.34 1.76 44.19
C LEU A 77 7.12 0.58 44.79
N ASP A 78 8.05 0.83 45.72
CA ASP A 78 8.91 -0.19 46.35
C ASP A 78 9.61 -1.13 45.33
N ILE A 79 10.03 -0.59 44.17
CA ILE A 79 10.71 -1.37 43.12
C ILE A 79 12.20 -1.51 43.44
N GLU A 80 12.77 -2.71 43.25
CA GLU A 80 14.21 -2.96 43.35
C GLU A 80 14.97 -2.24 42.21
N ASP A 81 16.11 -1.61 42.51
CA ASP A 81 16.91 -0.80 41.56
C ASP A 81 16.18 0.41 40.93
N TRP A 82 15.38 1.12 41.74
CA TRP A 82 14.65 2.33 41.33
C TRP A 82 15.58 3.43 40.78
N ASP A 83 15.37 3.77 39.51
CA ASP A 83 16.04 4.88 38.82
C ASP A 83 15.02 5.98 38.50
N TYR A 84 15.05 7.04 39.29
CA TYR A 84 14.13 8.18 39.13
C TYR A 84 14.48 9.03 37.90
N ASP A 85 15.72 8.95 37.38
CA ASP A 85 16.17 9.68 36.20
C ASP A 85 15.80 8.94 34.90
N ASN A 86 15.61 7.62 34.95
CA ASN A 86 15.24 6.79 33.80
C ASN A 86 14.00 5.90 34.04
N LEU A 87 12.83 6.52 34.14
CA LEU A 87 11.53 5.84 34.33
C LEU A 87 11.16 4.83 33.23
N ALA A 88 11.84 4.84 32.08
CA ALA A 88 11.57 3.89 31.00
C ALA A 88 12.03 2.45 31.34
N THR A 89 13.00 2.30 32.24
CA THR A 89 13.50 1.00 32.69
C THR A 89 12.48 0.25 33.53
N HIS A 90 11.68 1.00 34.30
CA HIS A 90 10.63 0.51 35.19
C HIS A 90 9.24 0.52 34.55
N TYR A 91 9.17 0.60 33.21
CA TYR A 91 7.92 0.75 32.47
C TYR A 91 6.91 -0.38 32.73
N PRO A 92 7.28 -1.68 32.69
CA PRO A 92 6.34 -2.77 32.98
C PRO A 92 5.76 -2.69 34.39
N GLN A 93 6.59 -2.39 35.39
CA GLN A 93 6.19 -2.29 36.79
C GLN A 93 5.25 -1.10 37.02
N ILE A 94 5.56 0.06 36.41
CA ILE A 94 4.70 1.24 36.48
C ILE A 94 3.34 0.97 35.81
N PHE A 95 3.33 0.24 34.69
CA PHE A 95 2.08 -0.16 34.03
C PHE A 95 1.22 -1.04 34.94
N SER A 96 1.81 -2.10 35.51
CA SER A 96 1.12 -3.01 36.43
C SER A 96 0.53 -2.28 37.64
N CYS A 97 1.29 -1.38 38.27
CA CYS A 97 0.80 -0.58 39.39
C CYS A 97 -0.27 0.45 38.99
N CYS A 98 -0.17 1.05 37.79
CA CYS A 98 -1.13 2.07 37.35
C CYS A 98 -2.50 1.45 36.99
N PHE A 99 -2.52 0.21 36.50
CA PHE A 99 -3.72 -0.45 35.98
C PHE A 99 -4.08 -1.73 36.74
N GLU A 100 -3.61 -1.86 37.98
CA GLU A 100 -3.92 -2.98 38.86
C GLU A 100 -5.44 -3.14 39.01
N GLY A 101 -5.96 -4.30 38.57
CA GLY A 101 -7.38 -4.65 38.63
C GLY A 101 -8.25 -4.23 37.43
N ASP A 102 -7.71 -3.48 36.45
CA ASP A 102 -8.42 -3.10 35.22
C ASP A 102 -7.46 -2.99 34.02
N HIS A 103 -7.08 -4.15 33.48
CA HIS A 103 -6.16 -4.23 32.35
C HIS A 103 -6.75 -3.66 31.05
N GLU A 104 -8.07 -3.69 30.87
CA GLU A 104 -8.74 -3.12 29.68
C GLU A 104 -8.51 -1.61 29.59
N SER A 105 -8.60 -0.90 30.72
CA SER A 105 -8.28 0.54 30.79
C SER A 105 -6.82 0.84 30.43
N GLY A 106 -5.88 -0.05 30.80
CA GLY A 106 -4.46 0.08 30.44
C GLY A 106 -4.23 -0.06 28.94
N TYR A 107 -4.88 -1.04 28.31
CA TYR A 107 -4.80 -1.22 26.85
C TYR A 107 -5.43 -0.06 26.08
N ALA A 108 -6.56 0.47 26.51
CA ALA A 108 -7.19 1.62 25.87
C ALA A 108 -6.29 2.89 25.89
N GLU A 109 -5.56 3.12 26.98
CA GLU A 109 -4.59 4.23 27.06
C GLU A 109 -3.38 4.02 26.12
N LEU A 110 -2.94 2.77 25.95
CA LEU A 110 -1.89 2.41 24.98
C LEU A 110 -2.37 2.58 23.54
N GLU A 111 -3.58 2.10 23.21
CA GLU A 111 -4.22 2.30 21.90
C GLU A 111 -4.27 3.79 21.56
N LYS A 112 -4.80 4.61 22.47
CA LYS A 112 -4.89 6.07 22.30
C LYS A 112 -3.53 6.74 22.11
N ALA A 113 -2.48 6.24 22.77
CA ALA A 113 -1.12 6.76 22.61
C ALA A 113 -0.51 6.40 21.25
N ILE A 114 -0.91 5.26 20.67
CA ILE A 114 -0.46 4.76 19.37
C ILE A 114 -1.25 5.40 18.22
N GLU A 115 -2.58 5.55 18.36
CA GLU A 115 -3.47 6.17 17.35
C GLU A 115 -3.10 7.61 17.01
N GLN A 116 -2.46 8.34 17.93
CA GLN A 116 -1.99 9.70 17.69
C GLN A 116 -0.75 9.75 16.79
N GLY A 117 -0.08 8.62 16.59
CA GLY A 117 1.10 8.49 15.77
C GLY A 117 0.78 8.42 14.29
N SER A 118 1.50 9.19 13.48
CA SER A 118 1.43 9.11 12.02
C SER A 118 2.83 8.83 11.47
N PRO A 119 3.01 7.96 10.46
CA PRO A 119 4.34 7.65 9.94
C PRO A 119 5.12 8.92 9.55
N SER A 120 6.29 9.10 10.15
CA SER A 120 7.22 10.19 9.84
C SER A 120 7.90 10.00 8.47
N PHE A 121 8.74 10.96 8.07
CA PHE A 121 9.39 10.92 6.77
C PHE A 121 10.34 9.71 6.63
N GLY A 122 11.01 9.32 7.73
CA GLY A 122 11.87 8.15 7.77
C GLY A 122 11.13 6.85 7.48
N TYR A 123 9.90 6.71 7.99
CA TYR A 123 9.04 5.56 7.67
C TYR A 123 8.61 5.55 6.20
N ALA A 124 8.36 6.73 5.60
CA ALA A 124 8.09 6.81 4.16
C ALA A 124 9.28 6.33 3.33
N VAL A 125 10.51 6.72 3.68
CA VAL A 125 11.72 6.23 2.99
C VAL A 125 11.95 4.74 3.25
N LEU A 126 11.74 4.27 4.47
CA LEU A 126 11.81 2.86 4.82
C LEU A 126 10.84 2.03 3.98
N ALA A 127 9.58 2.45 3.84
CA ALA A 127 8.59 1.78 3.02
C ALA A 127 9.02 1.69 1.55
N TRP A 128 9.67 2.74 1.03
CA TRP A 128 10.22 2.71 -0.33
C TRP A 128 11.33 1.66 -0.46
N ILE A 129 12.29 1.63 0.48
CA ILE A 129 13.39 0.64 0.50
C ILE A 129 12.82 -0.79 0.53
N LEU A 130 11.90 -1.06 1.46
CA LEU A 130 11.28 -2.37 1.63
C LEU A 130 10.50 -2.81 0.39
N ALA A 131 9.87 -1.86 -0.31
CA ALA A 131 9.07 -2.15 -1.50
C ALA A 131 9.91 -2.37 -2.76
N GLN A 132 11.02 -1.67 -2.93
CA GLN A 132 11.80 -1.66 -4.17
C GLN A 132 12.91 -2.73 -4.18
N ASP A 133 13.51 -2.99 -3.03
CA ASP A 133 14.79 -3.71 -2.95
C ASP A 133 14.69 -5.12 -2.36
N ARG A 134 15.82 -5.84 -2.32
CA ARG A 134 16.00 -7.10 -1.60
C ARG A 134 16.05 -6.90 -0.07
N HIS A 135 16.23 -5.68 0.39
CA HIS A 135 16.24 -5.30 1.81
C HIS A 135 14.81 -5.10 2.30
N ASN A 136 14.08 -6.20 2.47
CA ASN A 136 12.63 -6.21 2.63
C ASN A 136 12.16 -6.73 4.00
N MET A 137 12.97 -6.60 5.04
CA MET A 137 12.64 -7.11 6.37
C MET A 137 12.85 -6.08 7.47
N VAL A 138 11.83 -5.95 8.33
CA VAL A 138 11.87 -5.19 9.57
C VAL A 138 11.56 -6.11 10.74
N VAL A 139 12.33 -5.96 11.81
CA VAL A 139 12.04 -6.54 13.12
C VAL A 139 11.82 -5.38 14.07
N THR A 140 10.71 -5.36 14.79
CA THR A 140 10.38 -4.26 15.71
C THR A 140 10.00 -4.80 17.07
N THR A 141 10.42 -4.09 18.11
CA THR A 141 9.95 -4.28 19.49
C THR A 141 8.81 -3.32 19.82
N ASN A 142 8.39 -2.48 18.86
CA ASN A 142 7.36 -1.48 19.11
C ASN A 142 5.97 -2.10 18.98
N PHE A 143 5.06 -1.63 19.82
CA PHE A 143 3.64 -1.97 19.75
C PHE A 143 2.90 -1.27 18.60
N ASP A 144 3.51 -0.23 18.01
CA ASP A 144 2.90 0.55 16.93
C ASP A 144 2.80 -0.20 15.58
N ASN A 145 1.91 0.29 14.72
CA ASN A 145 1.69 -0.21 13.36
C ASN A 145 2.38 0.64 12.29
N LEU A 146 3.26 1.59 12.66
CA LEU A 146 3.76 2.61 11.75
C LEU A 146 4.48 2.03 10.53
N VAL A 147 5.23 0.93 10.71
CA VAL A 147 5.91 0.26 9.59
C VAL A 147 4.87 -0.33 8.62
N ALA A 148 3.82 -0.99 9.13
CA ALA A 148 2.79 -1.57 8.29
C ALA A 148 1.98 -0.47 7.57
N ASP A 149 1.57 0.57 8.30
CA ASP A 149 0.83 1.70 7.76
C ASP A 149 1.64 2.44 6.68
N SER A 150 2.94 2.63 6.91
CA SER A 150 3.83 3.25 5.93
C SER A 150 3.93 2.43 4.64
N MET A 151 3.88 1.09 4.72
CA MET A 151 3.88 0.22 3.54
C MET A 151 2.59 0.36 2.72
N TYR A 152 1.45 0.49 3.39
CA TYR A 152 0.16 0.73 2.72
C TYR A 152 0.12 2.11 2.05
N ILE A 153 0.57 3.15 2.75
CA ILE A 153 0.51 4.53 2.26
C ILE A 153 1.57 4.79 1.18
N TYR A 154 2.82 4.37 1.40
CA TYR A 154 3.97 4.77 0.60
C TYR A 154 4.62 3.64 -0.20
N GLY A 155 4.51 2.39 0.27
CA GLY A 155 5.17 1.24 -0.35
C GLY A 155 4.40 0.60 -1.51
N GLY A 156 3.07 0.73 -1.53
CA GLY A 156 2.21 0.15 -2.57
C GLY A 156 2.26 -1.39 -2.64
N LYS A 157 2.79 -2.04 -1.61
CA LYS A 157 2.88 -3.50 -1.48
C LYS A 157 2.39 -3.91 -0.10
N THR A 158 1.64 -5.02 -0.05
CA THR A 158 1.14 -5.58 1.21
C THR A 158 2.26 -6.31 1.96
N PRO A 159 2.65 -5.86 3.16
CA PRO A 159 3.62 -6.56 3.97
C PRO A 159 3.00 -7.79 4.65
N LEU A 160 3.80 -8.82 4.92
CA LEU A 160 3.44 -9.89 5.84
C LEU A 160 3.80 -9.47 7.26
N VAL A 161 2.80 -9.15 8.08
CA VAL A 161 2.98 -8.80 9.49
C VAL A 161 2.88 -10.07 10.34
N ILE A 162 3.92 -10.35 11.10
CA ILE A 162 4.03 -11.48 12.02
C ILE A 162 4.09 -10.90 13.43
N GLY A 163 2.94 -10.89 14.11
CA GLY A 163 2.79 -10.36 15.47
C GLY A 163 2.59 -11.42 16.55
N HIS A 164 2.67 -12.71 16.20
CA HIS A 164 2.48 -13.81 17.15
C HIS A 164 3.56 -14.88 16.93
N GLU A 165 4.03 -15.48 18.02
CA GLU A 165 5.07 -16.53 18.04
C GLU A 165 4.72 -17.74 17.17
N SER A 166 3.45 -18.16 17.15
CA SER A 166 2.99 -19.28 16.31
C SER A 166 3.11 -19.00 14.82
N LEU A 167 3.26 -17.72 14.44
CA LEU A 167 3.49 -17.30 13.06
C LEU A 167 4.98 -17.09 12.75
N ALA A 168 5.87 -17.21 13.75
CA ALA A 168 7.32 -17.00 13.56
C ALA A 168 7.92 -17.95 12.50
N SER A 169 7.39 -19.18 12.38
CA SER A 169 7.81 -20.15 11.36
C SER A 169 7.58 -19.70 9.91
N TYR A 170 6.74 -18.69 9.69
CA TYR A 170 6.50 -18.12 8.36
C TYR A 170 7.54 -17.08 7.94
N LEU A 171 8.48 -16.72 8.82
CA LEU A 171 9.63 -15.87 8.48
C LEU A 171 10.58 -16.61 7.53
N LYS A 172 10.56 -16.21 6.26
CA LYS A 172 11.35 -16.84 5.19
C LYS A 172 12.50 -15.93 4.75
N PRO A 173 13.78 -16.35 4.86
CA PRO A 173 14.93 -15.51 4.52
C PRO A 173 14.97 -14.99 3.06
N MET A 174 14.34 -15.69 2.13
CA MET A 174 14.33 -15.31 0.70
C MET A 174 12.94 -14.92 0.19
N SER A 175 12.10 -14.34 1.06
CA SER A 175 10.79 -13.82 0.64
C SER A 175 10.94 -12.71 -0.42
N ARG A 176 10.01 -12.68 -1.38
CA ARG A 176 9.80 -11.57 -2.32
C ARG A 176 8.89 -10.47 -1.75
N ARG A 177 8.11 -10.80 -0.72
CA ARG A 177 7.20 -9.85 -0.05
C ARG A 177 7.90 -9.20 1.14
N PRO A 178 7.68 -7.89 1.40
CA PRO A 178 8.12 -7.24 2.62
C PRO A 178 7.59 -7.97 3.86
N MET A 179 8.43 -8.15 4.87
CA MET A 179 8.07 -8.84 6.12
C MET A 179 8.33 -7.93 7.31
N ILE A 180 7.37 -7.89 8.23
CA ILE A 180 7.44 -7.14 9.48
C ILE A 180 7.25 -8.13 10.61
N ALA A 181 8.30 -8.38 11.39
CA ALA A 181 8.26 -9.21 12.59
C ALA A 181 8.13 -8.31 13.82
N LYS A 182 7.05 -8.47 14.58
CA LYS A 182 6.91 -7.85 15.90
C LYS A 182 7.25 -8.88 16.97
N ILE A 183 8.31 -8.64 17.72
CA ILE A 183 8.83 -9.61 18.71
C ILE A 183 7.90 -9.70 19.92
N HIS A 184 7.36 -8.56 20.35
CA HIS A 184 6.31 -8.50 21.37
C HIS A 184 4.96 -8.73 20.70
N ARG A 185 4.11 -9.53 21.36
CA ARG A 185 2.76 -9.83 20.87
C ARG A 185 2.04 -8.53 20.52
N ASP A 186 1.32 -8.55 19.40
CA ASP A 186 0.53 -7.41 18.96
C ASP A 186 -0.45 -7.02 20.08
N LEU A 187 -0.73 -5.73 20.24
CA LEU A 187 -1.57 -5.18 21.33
C LEU A 187 -2.92 -5.93 21.46
N PHE A 188 -3.40 -6.47 20.34
CA PHE A 188 -4.64 -7.22 20.17
C PHE A 188 -4.56 -8.72 20.55
N THR A 189 -3.41 -9.21 21.02
CA THR A 189 -3.16 -10.65 21.28
C THR A 189 -2.56 -10.92 22.65
N ASP A 190 -3.09 -10.28 23.69
CA ASP A 190 -2.61 -10.34 25.07
C ASP A 190 -1.11 -10.01 25.19
N PRO A 191 -0.77 -8.71 25.31
CA PRO A 191 0.59 -8.28 25.65
C PRO A 191 1.04 -9.00 26.93
N ILE A 192 2.13 -9.75 26.84
CA ILE A 192 2.74 -10.33 28.04
C ILE A 192 3.38 -9.16 28.80
N ASN A 193 2.63 -8.59 29.73
CA ASN A 193 3.14 -7.88 30.90
C ASN A 193 2.92 -8.73 32.16
N ASP A 194 2.84 -10.06 32.03
CA ASP A 194 2.90 -10.96 33.18
C ASP A 194 4.35 -11.08 33.64
N GLU A 195 4.56 -10.86 34.93
CA GLU A 195 5.84 -10.99 35.64
C GLU A 195 6.53 -12.36 35.41
N ASP A 196 5.77 -13.36 34.95
CA ASP A 196 6.25 -14.73 34.65
C ASP A 196 6.88 -14.91 33.25
N GLY A 197 6.82 -13.90 32.36
CA GLY A 197 7.21 -14.04 30.94
C GLY A 197 8.45 -13.28 30.46
N VAL A 198 9.10 -12.50 31.33
CA VAL A 198 10.03 -11.42 30.89
C VAL A 198 11.47 -11.90 30.61
N GLY A 199 11.81 -13.17 30.85
CA GLY A 199 13.21 -13.61 30.75
C GLY A 199 13.67 -14.08 29.37
N GLU A 200 12.81 -14.78 28.62
CA GLU A 200 13.27 -15.59 27.49
C GLU A 200 12.33 -15.50 26.28
N LEU A 201 12.93 -15.18 25.14
CA LEU A 201 12.30 -15.23 23.83
C LEU A 201 11.89 -16.68 23.52
N LYS A 202 10.64 -16.92 23.11
CA LYS A 202 10.18 -18.30 22.84
C LYS A 202 11.02 -18.98 21.76
N THR A 203 11.17 -20.31 21.87
CA THR A 203 12.03 -21.12 20.99
C THR A 203 11.74 -20.90 19.51
N ASP A 204 10.47 -20.76 19.13
CA ASP A 204 10.05 -20.53 17.74
C ASP A 204 10.61 -19.23 17.16
N TRP A 205 10.65 -18.16 17.96
CA TRP A 205 11.25 -16.89 17.58
C TRP A 205 12.77 -16.96 17.53
N VAL A 206 13.40 -17.66 18.48
CA VAL A 206 14.86 -17.87 18.51
C VAL A 206 15.33 -18.56 17.23
N ASP A 207 14.65 -19.63 16.82
CA ASP A 207 15.00 -20.39 15.63
C ASP A 207 14.74 -19.58 14.35
N ALA A 208 13.63 -18.87 14.27
CA ALA A 208 13.31 -17.99 13.15
C ALA A 208 14.34 -16.86 13.01
N LEU A 209 14.64 -16.12 14.07
CA LEU A 209 15.60 -15.01 14.05
C LEU A 209 17.04 -15.48 13.76
N LYS A 210 17.45 -16.63 14.30
CA LYS A 210 18.75 -17.26 13.95
C LYS A 210 18.83 -17.57 12.45
N SER A 211 17.75 -18.10 11.88
CA SER A 211 17.67 -18.36 10.43
C SER A 211 17.81 -17.05 9.63
N ILE A 212 17.18 -15.98 10.08
CA ILE A 212 17.25 -14.67 9.42
C ILE A 212 18.65 -14.05 9.50
N PHE A 213 19.28 -14.02 10.67
CA PHE A 213 20.60 -13.39 10.85
C PHE A 213 21.73 -14.09 10.09
N ARG A 214 21.54 -15.34 9.64
CA ARG A 214 22.47 -16.02 8.71
C ARG A 214 22.49 -15.40 7.30
N PHE A 215 21.41 -14.77 6.86
CA PHE A 215 21.29 -14.16 5.54
C PHE A 215 21.23 -12.63 5.58
N TYR A 216 20.77 -12.08 6.72
CA TYR A 216 20.57 -10.67 6.94
C TYR A 216 21.62 -10.09 7.89
N THR A 217 22.12 -8.91 7.54
CA THR A 217 22.94 -8.08 8.42
C THR A 217 22.03 -7.15 9.22
N PRO A 218 22.06 -7.22 10.56
CA PRO A 218 21.21 -6.39 11.39
C PRO A 218 21.72 -4.94 11.48
N VAL A 219 20.79 -4.01 11.30
CA VAL A 219 20.98 -2.56 11.49
C VAL A 219 20.00 -2.14 12.57
N PHE A 220 20.51 -1.88 13.77
CA PHE A 220 19.70 -1.43 14.92
C PHE A 220 19.52 0.07 14.86
N ILE A 221 18.27 0.54 14.97
CA ILE A 221 17.90 1.95 14.88
C ILE A 221 16.90 2.28 15.99
N GLY A 222 17.24 3.23 16.86
CA GLY A 222 16.36 3.68 17.94
C GLY A 222 16.04 2.61 18.99
N TYR A 223 16.85 1.56 19.07
CA TYR A 223 16.72 0.49 20.05
C TYR A 223 17.71 0.73 21.21
N GLY A 224 17.17 0.87 22.42
CA GLY A 224 17.93 1.22 23.62
C GLY A 224 18.44 0.03 24.44
N GLY A 225 18.11 -1.22 24.07
CA GLY A 225 18.55 -2.41 24.80
C GLY A 225 17.85 -2.67 26.14
N ASN A 226 16.80 -1.92 26.47
CA ASN A 226 16.03 -2.11 27.73
C ASN A 226 15.09 -3.33 27.70
N ASP A 227 15.04 -4.06 26.59
CA ASP A 227 14.22 -5.26 26.43
C ASP A 227 15.08 -6.51 26.68
N GLY A 228 14.92 -7.09 27.85
CA GLY A 228 15.67 -8.27 28.30
C GLY A 228 15.48 -9.48 27.37
N SER A 229 14.33 -9.64 26.73
CA SER A 229 14.06 -10.81 25.88
C SER A 229 14.94 -10.82 24.62
N LEU A 230 14.95 -9.72 23.86
CA LEU A 230 15.74 -9.58 22.65
C LEU A 230 17.23 -9.45 22.97
N MET A 231 17.61 -8.74 24.04
CA MET A 231 19.02 -8.63 24.44
C MET A 231 19.60 -9.97 24.90
N ASN A 232 18.86 -10.76 25.68
CA ASN A 232 19.29 -12.11 26.08
C ASN A 232 19.48 -13.01 24.86
N PHE A 233 18.55 -12.95 23.90
CA PHE A 233 18.70 -13.67 22.63
C PHE A 233 19.94 -13.23 21.87
N LEU A 234 20.17 -11.92 21.69
CA LEU A 234 21.35 -11.41 20.99
C LEU A 234 22.66 -11.83 21.69
N ASN A 235 22.68 -11.78 23.03
CA ASN A 235 23.81 -12.26 23.82
C ASN A 235 24.05 -13.77 23.69
N SER A 236 23.00 -14.56 23.43
CA SER A 236 23.10 -16.01 23.23
C SER A 236 23.70 -16.42 21.87
N LEU A 237 23.74 -15.51 20.88
CA LEU A 237 24.23 -15.81 19.53
C LEU A 237 25.73 -16.09 19.51
N ALA A 238 26.16 -17.07 18.71
CA ALA A 238 27.58 -17.31 18.47
C ALA A 238 28.13 -16.29 17.46
N THR A 239 29.44 -16.04 17.48
CA THR A 239 30.09 -15.03 16.62
C THR A 239 29.81 -15.25 15.12
N ASN A 240 29.58 -16.50 14.69
CA ASN A 240 29.31 -16.87 13.30
C ASN A 240 27.81 -16.91 12.92
N ASP A 241 26.90 -16.66 13.86
CA ASP A 241 25.46 -16.70 13.59
C ASP A 241 24.95 -15.47 12.83
N ILE A 242 25.70 -14.36 12.88
CA ILE A 242 25.39 -13.12 12.18
C ILE A 242 26.21 -13.04 10.89
N SER A 243 25.54 -12.84 9.77
CA SER A 243 26.19 -12.61 8.48
C SER A 243 26.90 -11.27 8.47
N GLY A 244 28.22 -11.34 8.61
CA GLY A 244 29.13 -10.20 8.63
C GLY A 244 29.21 -9.51 9.99
N ARG A 245 28.80 -8.23 10.08
CA ARG A 245 28.90 -7.44 11.33
C ARG A 245 27.61 -6.65 11.59
N PRO A 246 27.15 -6.54 12.84
CA PRO A 246 26.01 -5.71 13.19
C PRO A 246 26.35 -4.21 13.17
N PHE A 247 25.38 -3.38 12.83
CA PHE A 247 25.48 -1.91 12.92
C PHE A 247 24.50 -1.39 13.96
N TRP A 248 24.97 -0.53 14.86
CA TRP A 248 24.14 0.06 15.90
C TRP A 248 24.10 1.57 15.77
N CYS A 249 22.95 2.09 15.33
CA CYS A 249 22.69 3.50 15.17
C CYS A 249 22.08 4.06 16.46
N TYR A 250 22.86 4.85 17.20
CA TYR A 250 22.40 5.51 18.42
C TYR A 250 22.17 7.01 18.18
N TYR A 251 21.31 7.62 18.99
CA TYR A 251 20.98 9.03 18.90
C TYR A 251 22.08 9.86 19.58
N GLU A 252 22.81 10.68 18.83
CA GLU A 252 23.98 11.42 19.32
C GLU A 252 23.70 12.26 20.59
N PRO A 253 22.56 12.97 20.71
CA PRO A 253 22.24 13.75 21.91
C PRO A 253 22.04 12.94 23.19
N ASP A 254 21.60 11.68 23.09
CA ASP A 254 21.37 10.81 24.25
C ASP A 254 22.67 10.16 24.76
N GLY A 255 23.77 10.37 24.05
CA GLY A 255 25.06 9.79 24.38
C GLY A 255 25.22 8.34 23.90
N LYS A 256 26.35 7.72 24.26
CA LYS A 256 26.68 6.36 23.83
C LYS A 256 25.76 5.32 24.49
N PRO A 257 25.46 4.21 23.80
CA PRO A 257 24.69 3.13 24.40
C PRO A 257 25.44 2.53 25.59
N ASN A 258 24.73 2.31 26.69
CA ASN A 258 25.25 1.73 27.94
C ASN A 258 24.75 0.29 28.13
N GLY A 259 25.21 -0.39 29.18
CA GLY A 259 24.76 -1.74 29.54
C GLY A 259 25.40 -2.85 28.71
N ASP A 260 24.61 -3.79 28.21
CA ASP A 260 25.09 -4.99 27.49
C ASP A 260 25.42 -4.74 26.02
N ILE A 261 25.01 -3.59 25.46
CA ILE A 261 25.19 -3.26 24.04
C ILE A 261 26.67 -3.21 23.65
N PRO A 262 27.58 -2.50 24.36
CA PRO A 262 28.99 -2.50 24.01
C PRO A 262 29.62 -3.90 24.02
N THR A 263 29.26 -4.73 24.99
CA THR A 263 29.72 -6.12 25.10
C THR A 263 29.28 -6.97 23.91
N LEU A 264 28.03 -6.82 23.47
CA LEU A 264 27.50 -7.48 22.27
C LEU A 264 28.25 -7.03 21.01
N MET A 265 28.48 -5.73 20.88
CA MET A 265 29.16 -5.15 19.71
C MET A 265 30.62 -5.63 19.64
N ASP A 266 31.32 -5.70 20.76
CA ASP A 266 32.68 -6.26 20.81
C ASP A 266 32.70 -7.75 20.44
N LYS A 267 31.71 -8.53 20.91
CA LYS A 267 31.60 -9.97 20.61
C LYS A 267 31.42 -10.26 19.12
N HIS A 268 30.67 -9.43 18.40
CA HIS A 268 30.35 -9.63 16.99
C HIS A 268 31.11 -8.70 16.03
N GLN A 269 32.16 -8.01 16.51
CA GLN A 269 32.90 -7.00 15.72
C GLN A 269 31.98 -5.95 15.08
N GLY A 270 30.95 -5.58 15.83
CA GLY A 270 29.95 -4.61 15.44
C GLY A 270 30.50 -3.19 15.37
N VAL A 271 29.74 -2.32 14.71
CA VAL A 271 30.06 -0.90 14.55
C VAL A 271 29.01 -0.04 15.23
N LEU A 272 29.46 0.89 16.08
CA LEU A 272 28.62 1.96 16.62
C LEU A 272 28.62 3.15 15.66
N VAL A 273 27.43 3.69 15.39
CA VAL A 273 27.22 4.82 14.48
C VAL A 273 26.38 5.88 15.20
N ALA A 274 26.96 7.08 15.36
CA ALA A 274 26.23 8.23 15.88
C ALA A 274 25.29 8.77 14.79
N THR A 275 24.02 8.99 15.15
CA THR A 275 22.99 9.46 14.23
C THR A 275 22.24 10.67 14.78
N PRO A 276 21.85 11.62 13.91
CA PRO A 276 21.17 12.85 14.32
C PRO A 276 19.65 12.69 14.50
N GLY A 277 19.07 11.52 14.16
CA GLY A 277 17.63 11.28 14.17
C GLY A 277 17.22 10.18 13.19
N PHE A 278 16.00 9.67 13.32
CA PHE A 278 15.49 8.56 12.50
C PHE A 278 15.24 9.00 11.05
N ASP A 279 14.51 10.09 10.86
CA ASP A 279 14.14 10.60 9.54
C ASP A 279 15.38 10.98 8.72
N GLN A 280 16.36 11.62 9.35
CA GLN A 280 17.61 12.02 8.68
C GLN A 280 18.48 10.81 8.32
N LEU A 281 18.61 9.83 9.22
CA LEU A 281 19.34 8.60 8.92
C LEU A 281 18.71 7.86 7.73
N MET A 282 17.39 7.67 7.76
CA MET A 282 16.68 6.96 6.69
C MET A 282 16.79 7.68 5.36
N PHE A 283 16.76 9.02 5.36
CA PHE A 283 16.97 9.81 4.15
C PHE A 283 18.36 9.59 3.54
N GLU A 284 19.41 9.62 4.34
CA GLU A 284 20.78 9.40 3.85
C GLU A 284 20.97 7.97 3.33
N ILE A 285 20.40 6.96 4.02
CA ILE A 285 20.38 5.57 3.55
C ILE A 285 19.63 5.48 2.20
N GLY A 286 18.45 6.08 2.11
CA GLY A 286 17.67 6.10 0.88
C GLY A 286 18.46 6.72 -0.28
N LYS A 287 19.11 7.87 -0.06
CA LYS A 287 19.90 8.56 -1.07
C LYS A 287 21.04 7.71 -1.63
N VAL A 288 21.69 6.92 -0.77
CA VAL A 288 22.74 5.97 -1.18
C VAL A 288 22.20 4.89 -2.13
N TRP A 289 20.96 4.47 -1.93
CA TRP A 289 20.28 3.47 -2.75
C TRP A 289 19.40 4.06 -3.86
N GLY A 290 19.56 5.35 -4.17
CA GLY A 290 18.88 5.99 -5.31
C GLY A 290 17.45 6.46 -5.03
N TYR A 291 17.07 6.64 -3.76
CA TYR A 291 15.75 7.18 -3.39
C TYR A 291 15.51 8.56 -4.03
N ASN A 292 14.37 8.67 -4.71
CA ASN A 292 13.87 9.92 -5.29
C ASN A 292 12.48 10.24 -4.76
N ARG A 293 12.37 11.37 -4.07
CA ARG A 293 11.12 11.88 -3.50
C ARG A 293 10.03 12.12 -4.56
N HIS A 294 10.40 12.54 -5.77
CA HIS A 294 9.42 12.80 -6.84
C HIS A 294 8.78 11.50 -7.30
N ASP A 295 9.58 10.46 -7.51
CA ASP A 295 9.11 9.16 -7.98
C ASP A 295 8.17 8.52 -6.95
N GLN A 296 8.52 8.60 -5.66
CA GLN A 296 7.64 8.11 -4.59
C GLN A 296 6.32 8.89 -4.55
N LYS A 297 6.35 10.23 -4.62
CA LYS A 297 5.11 11.03 -4.65
C LYS A 297 4.23 10.70 -5.84
N SER A 298 4.82 10.53 -7.02
CA SER A 298 4.09 10.16 -8.23
C SER A 298 3.48 8.76 -8.12
N LEU A 299 4.19 7.80 -7.51
CA LEU A 299 3.68 6.46 -7.26
C LEU A 299 2.49 6.48 -6.29
N VAL A 300 2.61 7.20 -5.18
CA VAL A 300 1.53 7.33 -4.19
C VAL A 300 0.32 8.02 -4.80
N ALA A 301 0.50 9.15 -5.50
CA ALA A 301 -0.58 9.85 -6.17
C ALA A 301 -1.32 8.95 -7.17
N ARG A 302 -0.58 8.16 -7.96
CA ARG A 302 -1.17 7.20 -8.91
C ARG A 302 -1.97 6.11 -8.19
N ASN A 303 -1.44 5.54 -7.12
CA ASN A 303 -2.12 4.50 -6.35
C ASN A 303 -3.39 5.04 -5.67
N THR A 304 -3.31 6.23 -5.05
CA THR A 304 -4.46 6.90 -4.44
C THR A 304 -5.52 7.22 -5.48
N GLN A 305 -5.14 7.78 -6.63
CA GLN A 305 -6.07 8.07 -7.71
C GLN A 305 -6.76 6.79 -8.21
N LYS A 306 -6.02 5.68 -8.32
CA LYS A 306 -6.60 4.39 -8.67
C LYS A 306 -7.63 3.93 -7.63
N MET A 307 -7.29 3.97 -6.34
CA MET A 307 -8.20 3.57 -5.27
C MET A 307 -9.47 4.43 -5.24
N LEU A 308 -9.35 5.75 -5.42
CA LEU A 308 -10.49 6.66 -5.50
C LEU A 308 -11.35 6.36 -6.74
N SER A 309 -10.73 6.17 -7.91
CA SER A 309 -11.47 5.84 -9.13
C SER A 309 -12.25 4.52 -9.02
N THR A 310 -11.69 3.51 -8.34
CA THR A 310 -12.39 2.25 -8.08
C THR A 310 -13.58 2.46 -7.16
N LEU A 311 -13.43 3.25 -6.09
CA LEU A 311 -14.52 3.59 -5.19
C LEU A 311 -15.65 4.32 -5.93
N ASP A 312 -15.31 5.28 -6.78
CA ASP A 312 -16.27 6.04 -7.58
C ASP A 312 -17.02 5.14 -8.56
N GLN A 313 -16.29 4.24 -9.24
CA GLN A 313 -16.87 3.26 -10.17
C GLN A 313 -17.83 2.29 -9.47
N GLU A 314 -17.44 1.75 -8.31
CA GLU A 314 -18.31 0.87 -7.52
C GLU A 314 -19.55 1.62 -7.02
N THR A 315 -19.40 2.88 -6.62
CA THR A 315 -20.52 3.72 -6.20
C THR A 315 -21.52 3.92 -7.35
N LEU A 316 -21.03 4.22 -8.56
CA LEU A 316 -21.87 4.37 -9.74
C LEU A 316 -22.52 3.04 -10.16
N LYS A 317 -21.81 1.91 -10.04
CA LYS A 317 -22.34 0.57 -10.32
C LYS A 317 -23.47 0.22 -9.35
N LEU A 318 -23.24 0.37 -8.05
CA LEU A 318 -24.25 0.16 -7.02
C LEU A 318 -25.46 1.05 -7.25
N PHE A 319 -25.26 2.31 -7.64
CA PHE A 319 -26.36 3.21 -7.95
C PHE A 319 -27.22 2.71 -9.12
N LYS A 320 -26.60 2.23 -10.20
CA LYS A 320 -27.29 1.69 -11.38
C LYS A 320 -28.08 0.42 -11.06
N GLU A 321 -27.50 -0.48 -10.28
CA GLU A 321 -28.06 -1.82 -9.98
C GLU A 321 -29.08 -1.83 -8.83
N SER A 322 -29.05 -0.83 -7.93
CA SER A 322 -29.86 -0.84 -6.71
C SER A 322 -31.30 -0.34 -6.87
N SER A 323 -32.18 -0.79 -5.97
CA SER A 323 -33.55 -0.29 -5.80
C SER A 323 -33.60 1.16 -5.28
N ASP A 324 -34.72 1.85 -5.50
CA ASP A 324 -34.91 3.29 -5.21
C ASP A 324 -34.50 3.70 -3.78
N GLY A 325 -34.73 2.87 -2.76
CA GLY A 325 -34.37 3.20 -1.37
C GLY A 325 -32.86 3.25 -1.07
N ILE A 326 -32.02 2.56 -1.86
CA ILE A 326 -30.55 2.66 -1.76
C ILE A 326 -30.06 3.87 -2.54
N ARG A 327 -30.69 4.16 -3.68
CA ARG A 327 -30.40 5.36 -4.49
C ARG A 327 -30.62 6.65 -3.69
N GLU A 328 -31.67 6.71 -2.87
CA GLU A 328 -31.93 7.87 -1.99
C GLU A 328 -30.87 8.05 -0.90
N LYS A 329 -30.31 6.96 -0.34
CA LYS A 329 -29.23 7.05 0.66
C LYS A 329 -27.89 7.44 0.06
N LEU A 330 -27.57 6.94 -1.13
CA LEU A 330 -26.39 7.36 -1.90
C LEU A 330 -26.48 8.83 -2.34
N GLN A 331 -27.68 9.41 -2.35
CA GLN A 331 -27.92 10.81 -2.66
C GLN A 331 -27.84 11.74 -1.45
N GLU A 332 -27.79 11.23 -0.20
CA GLU A 332 -27.90 12.08 1.00
C GLU A 332 -26.95 13.27 0.89
N ASP A 333 -27.59 14.43 0.73
CA ASP A 333 -27.03 15.60 0.09
C ASP A 333 -26.01 16.23 1.04
N GLY A 334 -24.73 16.27 0.63
CA GLY A 334 -23.71 17.09 1.30
C GLY A 334 -24.10 18.58 1.44
N SER A 335 -25.14 19.02 0.74
CA SER A 335 -25.71 20.37 0.90
C SER A 335 -26.33 20.64 2.28
N ALA A 336 -26.78 19.62 3.01
CA ALA A 336 -27.28 19.80 4.39
C ALA A 336 -26.12 19.92 5.40
N THR A 337 -24.92 19.50 5.03
CA THR A 337 -23.74 19.37 5.90
C THR A 337 -22.58 20.29 5.51
N GLY A 338 -22.72 21.10 4.45
CA GLY A 338 -21.66 22.00 3.97
C GLY A 338 -20.54 21.28 3.20
N VAL A 339 -20.73 20.03 2.83
CA VAL A 339 -19.76 19.23 2.07
C VAL A 339 -19.83 19.61 0.60
N LYS A 340 -18.67 19.91 0.02
CA LYS A 340 -18.53 20.25 -1.41
C LYS A 340 -18.86 19.01 -2.24
N ARG A 341 -19.80 19.14 -3.18
CA ARG A 341 -20.19 18.05 -4.10
C ARG A 341 -19.00 17.57 -4.91
N ASP A 342 -18.87 16.25 -5.04
CA ASP A 342 -17.89 15.62 -5.91
C ASP A 342 -18.47 15.35 -7.31
N TRP A 343 -17.63 14.96 -8.27
CA TRP A 343 -18.04 14.68 -9.64
C TRP A 343 -19.05 13.53 -9.72
N VAL A 344 -18.93 12.51 -8.85
CA VAL A 344 -19.85 11.37 -8.76
C VAL A 344 -21.26 11.84 -8.38
N ASP A 345 -21.39 12.77 -7.44
CA ASP A 345 -22.68 13.33 -7.03
C ASP A 345 -23.39 14.03 -8.20
N TRP A 346 -22.61 14.71 -9.05
CA TRP A 346 -23.14 15.32 -10.26
C TRP A 346 -23.54 14.26 -11.29
N GLN A 347 -22.73 13.23 -11.49
CA GLN A 347 -23.02 12.17 -12.45
C GLN A 347 -24.29 11.39 -12.06
N ILE A 348 -24.48 11.08 -10.77
CA ILE A 348 -25.69 10.42 -10.25
C ILE A 348 -26.96 11.19 -10.61
N ARG A 349 -26.93 12.53 -10.49
CA ARG A 349 -28.08 13.39 -10.83
C ARG A 349 -28.31 13.45 -12.33
N ILE A 350 -27.23 13.51 -13.11
CA ILE A 350 -27.29 13.58 -14.57
C ILE A 350 -27.88 12.28 -15.14
N ASP A 351 -27.48 11.12 -14.62
CA ASP A 351 -27.94 9.80 -15.06
C ASP A 351 -29.46 9.59 -14.87
N GLN A 352 -30.10 10.37 -14.00
CA GLN A 352 -31.56 10.32 -13.78
C GLN A 352 -32.35 11.20 -14.77
N GLU A 353 -31.71 12.19 -15.38
CA GLU A 353 -32.36 13.09 -16.32
C GLU A 353 -32.42 12.44 -17.71
N GLN A 354 -33.54 12.59 -18.40
CA GLN A 354 -33.75 12.03 -19.75
C GLN A 354 -33.66 13.12 -20.83
N ASP A 355 -33.89 14.37 -20.45
CA ASP A 355 -33.85 15.51 -21.35
C ASP A 355 -32.41 15.92 -21.68
N LYS A 356 -32.03 15.76 -22.95
CA LYS A 356 -30.69 16.04 -23.49
C LYS A 356 -30.23 17.49 -23.28
N ASP A 357 -31.13 18.47 -23.31
CA ASP A 357 -30.79 19.88 -23.13
C ASP A 357 -30.58 20.21 -21.65
N LYS A 358 -31.36 19.58 -20.77
CA LYS A 358 -31.15 19.68 -19.32
C LYS A 358 -29.86 18.99 -18.90
N ILE A 359 -29.56 17.80 -19.42
CA ILE A 359 -28.28 17.11 -19.18
C ILE A 359 -27.10 18.03 -19.55
N THR A 360 -27.16 18.67 -20.73
CA THR A 360 -26.14 19.64 -21.16
C THR A 360 -25.99 20.81 -20.18
N SER A 361 -27.11 21.32 -19.67
CA SER A 361 -27.12 22.41 -18.68
C SER A 361 -26.56 21.97 -17.32
N MET A 362 -26.84 20.73 -16.91
CA MET A 362 -26.32 20.13 -15.68
C MET A 362 -24.81 19.90 -15.78
N TYR A 363 -24.29 19.39 -16.90
CA TYR A 363 -22.85 19.27 -17.12
C TYR A 363 -22.13 20.62 -17.08
N LYS A 364 -22.68 21.65 -17.73
CA LYS A 364 -22.13 23.01 -17.66
C LYS A 364 -22.08 23.53 -16.22
N ASN A 365 -23.13 23.28 -15.43
CA ASN A 365 -23.16 23.64 -14.01
C ASN A 365 -22.13 22.84 -13.19
N ALA A 366 -22.03 21.53 -13.42
CA ALA A 366 -21.08 20.66 -12.74
C ALA A 366 -19.63 21.13 -13.00
N ILE A 367 -19.27 21.40 -14.25
CA ILE A 367 -17.94 21.89 -14.64
C ILE A 367 -17.67 23.30 -14.07
N ASN A 368 -18.68 24.18 -13.99
CA ASN A 368 -18.50 25.48 -13.34
C ASN A 368 -18.17 25.36 -11.85
N ASN A 369 -18.69 24.34 -11.16
CA ASN A 369 -18.40 24.07 -9.75
C ASN A 369 -17.07 23.30 -9.56
N LEU A 370 -16.76 22.40 -10.50
CA LEU A 370 -15.60 21.51 -10.50
C LEU A 370 -14.81 21.62 -11.82
N PRO A 371 -14.17 22.77 -12.09
CA PRO A 371 -13.52 23.04 -13.37
C PRO A 371 -12.29 22.16 -13.64
N ASN A 372 -11.78 21.47 -12.62
CA ASN A 372 -10.61 20.60 -12.72
C ASN A 372 -10.96 19.10 -12.67
N SER A 373 -12.25 18.72 -12.72
CA SER A 373 -12.64 17.30 -12.80
C SER A 373 -12.52 16.81 -14.23
N TYR A 374 -11.52 15.99 -14.50
CA TYR A 374 -11.33 15.40 -15.83
C TYR A 374 -12.49 14.45 -16.18
N GLU A 375 -13.10 13.81 -15.18
CA GLU A 375 -14.23 12.90 -15.31
C GLU A 375 -15.46 13.63 -15.84
N LEU A 376 -15.79 14.81 -15.29
CA LEU A 376 -16.88 15.64 -15.81
C LEU A 376 -16.60 16.15 -17.22
N HIS A 377 -15.36 16.57 -17.50
CA HIS A 377 -14.99 16.96 -18.86
C HIS A 377 -15.12 15.78 -19.84
N ASN A 378 -14.66 14.59 -19.45
CA ASN A 378 -14.73 13.38 -20.28
C ASN A 378 -16.20 12.93 -20.49
N ASN A 379 -17.01 12.91 -19.44
CA ASN A 379 -18.40 12.47 -19.53
C ASN A 379 -19.26 13.49 -20.29
N PHE A 380 -19.00 14.79 -20.12
CA PHE A 380 -19.66 15.79 -20.94
C PHE A 380 -19.27 15.69 -22.41
N ALA A 381 -18.00 15.38 -22.71
CA ALA A 381 -17.56 15.13 -24.08
C ALA A 381 -18.25 13.90 -24.70
N ASN A 382 -18.45 12.83 -23.93
CA ASN A 382 -19.25 11.67 -24.36
C ASN A 382 -20.70 12.06 -24.68
N HIS A 383 -21.35 12.84 -23.80
CA HIS A 383 -22.70 13.34 -24.06
C HIS A 383 -22.77 14.21 -25.33
N LEU A 384 -21.79 15.11 -25.53
CA LEU A 384 -21.69 15.94 -26.73
C LEU A 384 -21.44 15.10 -28.00
N LYS A 385 -20.63 14.03 -27.90
CA LYS A 385 -20.43 13.06 -28.97
C LYS A 385 -21.76 12.42 -29.39
N GLU A 386 -22.59 12.00 -28.44
CA GLU A 386 -23.93 11.45 -28.73
C GLU A 386 -24.88 12.47 -29.38
N LEU A 387 -24.72 13.76 -29.05
CA LEU A 387 -25.43 14.86 -29.71
C LEU A 387 -24.84 15.23 -31.08
N LYS A 388 -23.71 14.63 -31.46
CA LYS A 388 -22.90 14.94 -32.65
C LYS A 388 -22.33 16.36 -32.68
N ASP A 389 -22.18 16.97 -31.51
CA ASP A 389 -21.44 18.23 -31.32
C ASP A 389 -19.96 17.91 -31.15
N TYR A 390 -19.34 17.49 -32.26
CA TYR A 390 -17.99 16.94 -32.26
C TYR A 390 -16.92 17.97 -31.92
N GLU A 391 -17.12 19.23 -32.31
CA GLU A 391 -16.23 20.34 -31.98
C GLU A 391 -16.15 20.55 -30.47
N LEU A 392 -17.28 20.70 -29.78
CA LEU A 392 -17.27 20.88 -28.33
C LEU A 392 -16.82 19.60 -27.60
N ALA A 393 -17.20 18.41 -28.09
CA ALA A 393 -16.72 17.15 -27.52
C ALA A 393 -15.18 17.08 -27.54
N PHE A 394 -14.56 17.47 -28.65
CA PHE A 394 -13.10 17.52 -28.80
C PHE A 394 -12.44 18.49 -27.80
N GLU A 395 -13.02 19.68 -27.59
CA GLU A 395 -12.51 20.65 -26.60
C GLU A 395 -12.55 20.11 -25.17
N HIS A 396 -13.64 19.41 -24.82
CA HIS A 396 -13.81 18.82 -23.50
C HIS A 396 -12.90 17.59 -23.30
N TYR A 397 -12.70 16.74 -24.31
CA TYR A 397 -11.68 15.68 -24.25
C TYR A 397 -10.26 16.23 -24.07
N GLN A 398 -9.90 17.27 -24.81
CA GLN A 398 -8.59 17.93 -24.62
C GLN A 398 -8.42 18.51 -23.22
N SER A 399 -9.49 19.10 -22.68
CA SER A 399 -9.48 19.65 -21.32
C SER A 399 -9.27 18.54 -20.30
N ALA A 400 -10.00 17.41 -20.42
CA ALA A 400 -9.78 16.22 -19.59
C ALA A 400 -8.33 15.71 -19.68
N MET A 401 -7.77 15.58 -20.89
CA MET A 401 -6.38 15.13 -21.10
C MET A 401 -5.33 16.07 -20.49
N LYS A 402 -5.62 17.36 -20.32
CA LYS A 402 -4.72 18.31 -19.63
C LYS A 402 -4.77 18.15 -18.11
N LEU A 403 -5.90 17.67 -17.59
CA LEU A 403 -6.17 17.53 -16.16
C LEU A 403 -5.73 16.16 -15.60
N THR A 404 -5.60 15.13 -16.45
CA THR A 404 -5.23 13.78 -16.03
C THR A 404 -4.12 13.16 -16.87
N ASN A 405 -3.34 12.28 -16.25
CA ASN A 405 -2.41 11.40 -16.95
C ASN A 405 -3.06 10.09 -17.43
N ASP A 406 -4.32 9.86 -17.06
CA ASP A 406 -5.13 8.72 -17.48
C ASP A 406 -5.21 8.61 -19.02
N ILE A 407 -5.37 7.39 -19.50
CA ILE A 407 -5.54 7.06 -20.92
C ILE A 407 -6.99 7.20 -21.37
N ILE A 408 -7.97 7.15 -20.46
CA ILE A 408 -9.41 7.09 -20.81
C ILE A 408 -9.86 8.25 -21.71
N PRO A 409 -9.55 9.54 -21.41
CA PRO A 409 -9.94 10.63 -22.30
C PRO A 409 -9.33 10.55 -23.70
N MET A 410 -8.14 9.95 -23.82
CA MET A 410 -7.46 9.77 -25.10
C MET A 410 -8.07 8.65 -25.92
N VAL A 411 -8.46 7.55 -25.28
CA VAL A 411 -9.18 6.44 -25.92
C VAL A 411 -10.55 6.90 -26.42
N ASN A 412 -11.30 7.67 -25.62
CA ASN A 412 -12.60 8.22 -26.04
C ASN A 412 -12.46 9.25 -27.17
N LEU A 413 -11.38 10.03 -27.17
CA LEU A 413 -11.07 10.93 -28.28
C LEU A 413 -10.74 10.17 -29.57
N ALA A 414 -10.03 9.05 -29.50
CA ALA A 414 -9.77 8.19 -30.64
C ALA A 414 -11.07 7.64 -31.24
N GLU A 415 -12.01 7.22 -30.39
CA GLU A 415 -13.33 6.75 -30.82
C GLU A 415 -14.14 7.87 -31.49
N LEU A 416 -14.12 9.10 -30.95
CA LEU A 416 -14.73 10.28 -31.58
C LEU A 416 -14.19 10.51 -33.01
N PHE A 417 -12.88 10.35 -33.23
CA PHE A 417 -12.28 10.44 -34.56
C PHE A 417 -12.72 9.29 -35.48
N ALA A 418 -12.80 8.07 -34.95
CA ALA A 418 -13.27 6.91 -35.70
C ALA A 418 -14.73 7.09 -36.18
N GLU A 419 -15.62 7.60 -35.31
CA GLU A 419 -17.02 7.90 -35.66
C GLU A 419 -17.15 9.01 -36.74
N GLN A 420 -16.17 9.92 -36.81
CA GLN A 420 -16.08 10.92 -37.88
C GLN A 420 -15.49 10.37 -39.18
N GLY A 421 -15.05 9.11 -39.22
CA GLY A 421 -14.34 8.52 -40.36
C GLY A 421 -12.89 8.98 -40.50
N LYS A 422 -12.34 9.68 -39.49
CA LYS A 422 -10.95 10.15 -39.43
C LYS A 422 -10.06 9.04 -38.88
N LEU A 423 -9.87 7.99 -39.68
CA LEU A 423 -9.27 6.73 -39.24
C LEU A 423 -7.78 6.89 -38.86
N GLU A 424 -7.02 7.72 -39.58
CA GLU A 424 -5.60 7.95 -39.30
C GLU A 424 -5.42 8.67 -37.94
N GLU A 425 -6.24 9.67 -37.66
CA GLU A 425 -6.22 10.38 -36.38
C GLU A 425 -6.65 9.47 -35.23
N ALA A 426 -7.70 8.66 -35.43
CA ALA A 426 -8.14 7.68 -34.45
C ALA A 426 -7.02 6.71 -34.09
N GLU A 427 -6.38 6.10 -35.09
CA GLU A 427 -5.26 5.17 -34.89
C GLU A 427 -4.09 5.81 -34.15
N ASN A 428 -3.72 7.05 -34.49
CA ASN A 428 -2.67 7.79 -33.79
C ASN A 428 -2.97 7.97 -32.29
N TYR A 429 -4.23 8.26 -31.92
CA TYR A 429 -4.60 8.41 -30.50
C TYR A 429 -4.68 7.07 -29.75
N TYR A 430 -5.09 5.99 -30.41
CA TYR A 430 -4.99 4.64 -29.82
C TYR A 430 -3.53 4.21 -29.60
N LEU A 431 -2.64 4.47 -30.56
CA LEU A 431 -1.22 4.13 -30.39
C LEU A 431 -0.57 4.97 -29.28
N LYS A 432 -0.92 6.27 -29.17
CA LYS A 432 -0.46 7.13 -28.07
C LYS A 432 -0.96 6.66 -26.69
N SER A 433 -2.13 6.05 -26.59
CA SER A 433 -2.59 5.46 -25.33
C SER A 433 -1.76 4.24 -24.95
N LEU A 434 -1.41 3.40 -25.93
CA LEU A 434 -0.53 2.25 -25.75
C LEU A 434 0.94 2.64 -25.49
N GLU A 435 1.41 3.79 -25.99
CA GLU A 435 2.74 4.32 -25.63
C GLU A 435 2.83 4.69 -24.14
N LYS A 436 1.74 5.17 -23.53
CA LYS A 436 1.70 5.45 -22.08
C LYS A 436 1.73 4.16 -21.25
N ASN A 437 1.00 3.14 -21.68
CA ASN A 437 0.99 1.82 -21.04
C ASN A 437 0.72 0.72 -22.07
N SER A 438 1.77 0.01 -22.49
CA SER A 438 1.67 -0.99 -23.55
C SER A 438 0.86 -2.23 -23.18
N ASN A 439 0.68 -2.45 -21.87
CA ASN A 439 0.01 -3.62 -21.30
C ASN A 439 -1.34 -3.25 -20.69
N ASP A 440 -1.87 -2.07 -21.01
CA ASP A 440 -3.19 -1.64 -20.56
C ASP A 440 -4.28 -2.42 -21.30
N ASP A 441 -5.08 -3.18 -20.56
CA ASP A 441 -6.11 -4.05 -21.12
C ASP A 441 -7.22 -3.27 -21.84
N CYS A 442 -7.71 -2.18 -21.24
CA CYS A 442 -8.71 -1.30 -21.83
C CYS A 442 -8.22 -0.66 -23.13
N ALA A 443 -7.00 -0.10 -23.17
CA ALA A 443 -6.45 0.48 -24.39
C ALA A 443 -6.24 -0.56 -25.49
N ASN A 444 -5.69 -1.73 -25.14
CA ASN A 444 -5.46 -2.83 -26.09
C ASN A 444 -6.79 -3.34 -26.69
N ASN A 445 -7.82 -3.51 -25.87
CA ASN A 445 -9.14 -3.95 -26.33
C ASN A 445 -9.82 -2.93 -27.25
N ASN A 446 -9.78 -1.64 -26.88
CA ASN A 446 -10.39 -0.59 -27.70
C ASN A 446 -9.69 -0.40 -29.04
N TYR A 447 -8.35 -0.49 -29.09
CA TYR A 447 -7.64 -0.45 -30.36
C TYR A 447 -7.91 -1.69 -31.21
N ALA A 448 -8.00 -2.87 -30.59
CA ALA A 448 -8.41 -4.08 -31.30
C ALA A 448 -9.81 -3.95 -31.91
N ASN A 449 -10.80 -3.46 -31.15
CA ASN A 449 -12.14 -3.21 -31.66
C ASN A 449 -12.14 -2.22 -32.84
N PHE A 450 -11.33 -1.17 -32.78
CA PHE A 450 -11.14 -0.25 -33.89
C PHE A 450 -10.57 -0.96 -35.14
N LEU A 451 -9.57 -1.84 -34.98
CA LEU A 451 -9.00 -2.60 -36.09
C LEU A 451 -10.00 -3.58 -36.69
N ILE A 452 -10.79 -4.29 -35.86
CA ILE A 452 -11.85 -5.22 -36.30
C ILE A 452 -12.91 -4.46 -37.13
N LYS A 453 -13.42 -3.33 -36.62
CA LYS A 453 -14.42 -2.51 -37.32
C LYS A 453 -13.94 -1.99 -38.68
N ASN A 454 -12.62 -1.88 -38.86
CA ASN A 454 -11.98 -1.45 -40.10
C ASN A 454 -11.46 -2.63 -40.97
N GLY A 455 -11.81 -3.88 -40.65
CA GLY A 455 -11.44 -5.07 -41.41
C GLY A 455 -9.96 -5.50 -41.29
N ARG A 456 -9.20 -4.93 -40.35
CA ARG A 456 -7.77 -5.20 -40.12
C ARG A 456 -7.58 -6.31 -39.08
N TYR A 457 -8.17 -7.47 -39.35
CA TYR A 457 -8.26 -8.57 -38.37
C TYR A 457 -6.89 -9.11 -37.93
N LEU A 458 -5.95 -9.32 -38.87
CA LEU A 458 -4.61 -9.85 -38.56
C LEU A 458 -3.82 -8.95 -37.59
N GLU A 459 -4.08 -7.65 -37.63
CA GLU A 459 -3.43 -6.68 -36.74
C GLU A 459 -4.11 -6.60 -35.38
N ALA A 460 -5.41 -6.93 -35.28
CA ALA A 460 -6.18 -6.86 -34.04
C ALA A 460 -5.79 -7.97 -33.04
N GLU A 461 -5.52 -9.19 -33.53
CA GLU A 461 -5.23 -10.38 -32.71
C GLU A 461 -4.21 -10.16 -31.58
N PRO A 462 -2.99 -9.62 -31.81
CA PRO A 462 -2.02 -9.43 -30.73
C PRO A 462 -2.50 -8.47 -29.63
N TYR A 463 -3.33 -7.48 -29.96
CA TYR A 463 -3.86 -6.54 -28.97
C TYR A 463 -4.96 -7.17 -28.13
N ILE A 464 -5.86 -7.96 -28.73
CA ILE A 464 -6.89 -8.70 -27.98
C ILE A 464 -6.25 -9.68 -26.99
N LEU A 465 -5.24 -10.43 -27.44
CA LEU A 465 -4.55 -11.39 -26.58
C LEU A 465 -3.83 -10.70 -25.41
N LYS A 466 -3.20 -9.54 -25.65
CA LYS A 466 -2.62 -8.73 -24.58
C LYS A 466 -3.65 -8.24 -23.57
N ALA A 467 -4.83 -7.82 -24.03
CA ALA A 467 -5.90 -7.41 -23.13
C ALA A 467 -6.35 -8.56 -22.22
N ILE A 468 -6.51 -9.77 -22.78
CA ILE A 468 -6.89 -10.98 -22.04
C ILE A 468 -5.76 -11.45 -21.10
N GLU A 469 -4.49 -11.33 -21.49
CA GLU A 469 -3.35 -11.76 -20.66
C GLU A 469 -3.14 -10.84 -19.45
N HIS A 470 -3.37 -9.54 -19.63
CA HIS A 470 -3.11 -8.52 -18.61
C HIS A 470 -4.33 -8.08 -17.82
N SER A 471 -5.52 -8.62 -18.12
CA SER A 471 -6.72 -8.42 -17.32
C SER A 471 -6.52 -9.00 -15.92
N ASN A 472 -6.15 -8.14 -14.97
CA ASN A 472 -6.02 -8.47 -13.56
C ASN A 472 -7.23 -7.99 -12.73
N THR A 473 -8.28 -7.49 -13.39
CA THR A 473 -9.50 -6.94 -12.78
C THR A 473 -10.73 -7.80 -13.05
N GLU A 474 -11.79 -7.49 -12.30
CA GLU A 474 -13.14 -8.09 -12.23
C GLU A 474 -13.58 -9.05 -13.37
N PRO A 475 -14.36 -10.11 -13.06
CA PRO A 475 -14.89 -11.05 -14.06
C PRO A 475 -15.62 -10.40 -15.25
N GLU A 476 -16.13 -9.17 -15.06
CA GLU A 476 -16.90 -8.40 -16.03
C GLU A 476 -16.03 -7.82 -17.16
N ASP A 477 -14.84 -7.28 -16.85
CA ASP A 477 -13.91 -6.75 -17.87
C ASP A 477 -13.37 -7.88 -18.73
N PHE A 478 -13.03 -9.00 -18.09
CA PHE A 478 -12.63 -10.23 -18.78
C PHE A 478 -13.72 -10.76 -19.72
N ARG A 479 -15.00 -10.59 -19.35
CA ARG A 479 -16.14 -10.93 -20.21
C ARG A 479 -16.13 -10.09 -21.48
N ILE A 480 -15.96 -8.78 -21.36
CA ILE A 480 -15.93 -7.85 -22.50
C ILE A 480 -14.78 -8.20 -23.46
N TYR A 481 -13.58 -8.49 -22.94
CA TYR A 481 -12.43 -8.84 -23.79
C TYR A 481 -12.60 -10.17 -24.52
N LEU A 482 -13.25 -11.15 -23.87
CA LEU A 482 -13.61 -12.41 -24.52
C LEU A 482 -14.70 -12.21 -25.59
N GLU A 483 -15.67 -11.31 -25.37
CA GLU A 483 -16.69 -10.98 -26.37
C GLU A 483 -16.05 -10.35 -27.62
N THR A 484 -15.15 -9.37 -27.45
CA THR A 484 -14.33 -8.80 -28.54
C THR A 484 -13.52 -9.88 -29.26
N TYR A 485 -12.93 -10.84 -28.53
CA TYR A 485 -12.19 -11.93 -29.15
C TYR A 485 -13.09 -12.88 -29.96
N ILE A 486 -14.29 -13.19 -29.46
CA ILE A 486 -15.26 -14.00 -30.19
C ILE A 486 -15.70 -13.29 -31.47
N GLU A 487 -15.94 -11.97 -31.40
CA GLU A 487 -16.26 -11.15 -32.58
C GLU A 487 -15.15 -11.22 -33.63
N PHE A 488 -13.89 -11.04 -33.22
CA PHE A 488 -12.73 -11.23 -34.10
C PHE A 488 -12.70 -12.64 -34.75
N LEU A 489 -12.98 -13.69 -33.97
CA LEU A 489 -12.95 -15.07 -34.48
C LEU A 489 -14.09 -15.34 -35.48
N LEU A 490 -15.26 -14.73 -35.28
CA LEU A 490 -16.36 -14.81 -36.25
C LEU A 490 -16.01 -14.08 -37.55
N GLU A 491 -15.49 -12.86 -37.46
CA GLU A 491 -15.07 -12.07 -38.62
C GLU A 491 -13.93 -12.74 -39.42
N SER A 492 -13.01 -13.42 -38.73
CA SER A 492 -11.93 -14.20 -39.35
C SER A 492 -12.34 -15.62 -39.78
N GLN A 493 -13.63 -15.97 -39.70
CA GLN A 493 -14.21 -17.28 -40.04
C GLN A 493 -13.64 -18.47 -39.25
N ASN A 494 -13.08 -18.23 -38.05
CA ASN A 494 -12.56 -19.26 -37.18
C ASN A 494 -13.62 -19.76 -36.18
N LEU A 495 -14.65 -20.44 -36.71
CA LEU A 495 -15.82 -20.90 -35.96
C LEU A 495 -15.49 -21.88 -34.82
N VAL A 496 -14.42 -22.66 -34.96
CA VAL A 496 -14.00 -23.66 -33.96
C VAL A 496 -13.48 -22.99 -32.69
N LEU A 497 -12.57 -22.02 -32.85
CA LEU A 497 -12.08 -21.25 -31.72
C LEU A 497 -13.19 -20.36 -31.14
N ALA A 498 -14.03 -19.74 -31.98
CA ALA A 498 -15.16 -18.93 -31.52
C ALA A 498 -16.09 -19.74 -30.59
N THR A 499 -16.42 -20.97 -30.97
CA THR A 499 -17.22 -21.89 -30.15
C THR A 499 -16.54 -22.22 -28.82
N THR A 500 -15.21 -22.39 -28.85
CA THR A 500 -14.43 -22.72 -27.65
C THR A 500 -14.41 -21.55 -26.67
N GLN A 501 -14.22 -20.33 -27.17
CA GLN A 501 -14.22 -19.12 -26.34
C GLN A 501 -15.62 -18.77 -25.83
N LEU A 502 -16.68 -18.96 -26.63
CA LEU A 502 -18.05 -18.76 -26.18
C LEU A 502 -18.43 -19.71 -25.05
N LYS A 503 -18.04 -20.99 -25.13
CA LYS A 503 -18.23 -21.94 -24.02
C LYS A 503 -17.43 -21.56 -22.77
N LYS A 504 -16.27 -20.94 -22.94
CA LYS A 504 -15.47 -20.41 -21.83
C LYS A 504 -16.20 -19.22 -21.19
N LEU A 505 -16.75 -18.32 -22.00
CA LEU A 505 -17.54 -17.16 -21.57
C LEU A 505 -18.76 -17.57 -20.73
N GLU A 506 -19.56 -18.51 -21.24
CA GLU A 506 -20.77 -19.03 -20.57
C GLU A 506 -20.48 -19.70 -19.21
N LYS A 507 -19.27 -20.24 -19.02
CA LYS A 507 -18.86 -20.82 -17.73
C LYS A 507 -18.44 -19.78 -16.71
N LEU A 508 -18.00 -18.61 -17.17
CA LEU A 508 -17.44 -17.56 -16.31
C LEU A 508 -18.53 -16.61 -15.82
N ALA A 509 -19.43 -16.19 -16.71
CA ALA A 509 -20.46 -15.22 -16.41
C ALA A 509 -21.72 -15.44 -17.27
N PRO A 510 -22.90 -14.94 -16.84
CA PRO A 510 -24.06 -14.81 -17.71
C PRO A 510 -23.70 -13.98 -18.95
N LEU A 511 -24.21 -14.37 -20.11
CA LEU A 511 -23.97 -13.67 -21.37
C LEU A 511 -24.57 -12.25 -21.32
N SER A 512 -23.80 -11.26 -21.78
CA SER A 512 -24.31 -9.92 -22.04
C SER A 512 -25.30 -9.96 -23.23
N LYS A 513 -25.99 -8.84 -23.49
CA LYS A 513 -26.81 -8.71 -24.70
C LYS A 513 -25.99 -8.94 -25.97
N GLU A 514 -24.75 -8.45 -26.00
CA GLU A 514 -23.80 -8.63 -27.09
C GLU A 514 -23.33 -10.08 -27.17
N GLY A 515 -23.02 -10.72 -26.04
CA GLY A 515 -22.69 -12.15 -25.98
C GLY A 515 -23.81 -13.05 -26.52
N ILE A 516 -25.08 -12.70 -26.28
CA ILE A 516 -26.24 -13.41 -26.87
C ILE A 516 -26.27 -13.24 -28.38
N GLN A 517 -26.06 -12.02 -28.89
CA GLN A 517 -26.02 -11.75 -30.33
C GLN A 517 -24.87 -12.51 -31.02
N LEU A 518 -23.69 -12.55 -30.41
CA LEU A 518 -22.54 -13.31 -30.92
C LEU A 518 -22.83 -14.81 -30.96
N LYS A 519 -23.55 -15.33 -29.95
CA LYS A 519 -24.00 -16.73 -29.92
C LYS A 519 -24.99 -17.06 -31.05
N GLU A 520 -25.98 -16.20 -31.27
CA GLU A 520 -26.95 -16.35 -32.35
C GLU A 520 -26.27 -16.30 -33.73
N ARG A 521 -25.32 -15.37 -33.90
CA ARG A 521 -24.52 -15.24 -35.12
C ARG A 521 -23.68 -16.50 -35.37
N LEU A 522 -22.95 -16.98 -34.35
CA LEU A 522 -22.15 -18.20 -34.45
C LEU A 522 -23.01 -19.42 -34.87
N ALA A 523 -24.20 -19.56 -34.28
CA ALA A 523 -25.11 -20.65 -34.62
C ALA A 523 -25.60 -20.57 -36.08
N THR A 524 -25.84 -19.35 -36.58
CA THR A 524 -26.26 -19.12 -37.96
C THR A 524 -25.14 -19.49 -38.93
N GLU A 525 -23.92 -18.99 -38.71
CA GLU A 525 -22.76 -19.27 -39.57
C GLU A 525 -22.37 -20.76 -39.58
N GLN A 526 -22.54 -21.46 -38.45
CA GLN A 526 -22.34 -22.92 -38.37
C GLN A 526 -23.36 -23.70 -39.19
N ASN A 527 -24.64 -23.31 -39.12
CA ASN A 527 -25.70 -23.96 -39.86
C ASN A 527 -25.55 -23.75 -41.38
N ASP A 528 -25.15 -22.54 -41.80
CA ASP A 528 -24.84 -22.23 -43.19
C ASP A 528 -23.66 -23.07 -43.72
N LEU A 529 -22.61 -23.26 -42.90
CA LEU A 529 -21.48 -24.12 -43.26
C LEU A 529 -21.92 -25.59 -43.40
N GLU A 530 -22.73 -26.10 -42.48
CA GLU A 530 -23.27 -27.47 -42.54
C GLU A 530 -24.16 -27.69 -43.77
N GLU A 531 -25.03 -26.73 -44.11
CA GLU A 531 -25.84 -26.81 -45.34
C GLU A 531 -24.98 -26.78 -46.59
N THR A 532 -23.93 -25.96 -46.60
CA THR A 532 -22.99 -25.87 -47.73
C THR A 532 -22.22 -27.17 -47.92
N LEU A 533 -21.74 -27.78 -46.83
CA LEU A 533 -21.07 -29.08 -46.85
C LEU A 533 -22.01 -30.19 -47.36
N LYS A 534 -23.26 -30.23 -46.90
CA LYS A 534 -24.27 -31.20 -47.38
C LYS A 534 -24.57 -31.05 -48.88
N LYS A 535 -24.52 -29.82 -49.43
CA LYS A 535 -24.70 -29.56 -50.87
C LYS A 535 -23.50 -29.95 -51.73
N ILE A 536 -22.30 -30.04 -51.14
CA ILE A 536 -21.06 -30.47 -51.83
C ILE A 536 -20.94 -32.01 -51.83
N GLU A 537 -21.54 -32.68 -50.86
CA GLU A 537 -21.56 -34.16 -50.75
C GLU A 537 -22.61 -34.86 -51.64
N LEU A 538 -23.55 -34.10 -52.23
CA LEU A 538 -24.56 -34.54 -53.22
C LEU A 538 -24.09 -34.25 -54.65
#